data_AF-A0A8C8H5K5-F1
#
_entry.id   AF-A0A8C8H5K5-F1
#
_cell.length_a   1.000
_cell.length_b   1.000
_cell.length_c   1.000
_cell.angle_alpha   90.00
_cell.angle_beta   90.00
_cell.angle_gamma   90.00
#
_symmetry.space_group_name_H-M   'P 1'
#
loop_
_entity.id
_entity.type
_entity.pdbx_description
1 polymer ?
#
loop_
_entity_poly.entity_id
_entity_poly.type
_entity_poly.pdbx_seq_one_letter_code
_entity_poly.pdbx_strand_id
1 'polypeptide(L)'
;EYVGCGPGLSQWSEGCLTEMDEMRDTFYEEDTCQLQEMRRELERANKNCRILQYRLRKAERKKLRYAQTGEIDEELLRSLEQDLKVAKDVSVRLHHELENVEEKRTKTEDENEKLRQKLIEVEVTKQALQNELDKVKESQKRRGSKEVQKSDKKSAQTPTEDDNDDLKCQLAFIKEEAVLLRKKTAKIDKEKDRLETELQKYRSFYGDLDSPHPKGEAWGPPTTRESELKLRLRLVEEEANILGRKIVELEVENRGLRAELDDLRGEGEGEGGSGGGAVGGMGAGRGHGEAMTELRQQLQLVEDEAELLRRNLADAEDDNKRVTGELNKLRFKAGTHEGGARHGGVAAGGVCSEKAEALQEELKTARLQINDLSGKVMQLQYEKRVLLSNMQRYDLASHLALRGGISPRDSDAESDAGGIGPSGRRESDDDSSSSRLQPPHRKREGPVGGESDSDEVRNQTRCLTPTRGLYTPPPETAARFLPRNLQDRQQMIDIRVEAERLGRTIDRLIADTATIIAEARVYVSNSDLYGRGEEEEEGGRIREHELLYRINAQMKAFRKELQGFIDRLEVPKPEDREEEPLSVSVCVCACVFVCVS
;
A
#
# COMPACT_ATOMS: atom_id res chain seq x y z
N GLU A 1 58.59 69.79 -26.95
CA GLU A 1 59.13 68.68 -26.12
C GLU A 1 57.96 67.81 -25.65
N TYR A 2 58.21 66.79 -24.81
CA TYR A 2 57.17 66.09 -24.06
C TYR A 2 56.47 67.03 -23.06
N VAL A 3 55.27 67.53 -23.40
CA VAL A 3 54.16 67.79 -22.47
C VAL A 3 52.86 67.64 -23.27
N GLY A 4 51.91 66.82 -22.83
CA GLY A 4 50.63 66.67 -23.56
C GLY A 4 49.80 65.43 -23.21
N CYS A 5 50.41 64.33 -22.75
CA CYS A 5 49.69 63.15 -22.25
C CYS A 5 49.18 63.34 -20.81
N GLY A 6 48.57 64.50 -20.53
CA GLY A 6 47.95 64.86 -19.25
C GLY A 6 47.04 66.08 -19.45
N PRO A 7 45.89 66.17 -18.77
CA PRO A 7 45.52 65.37 -17.60
C PRO A 7 44.74 64.09 -17.92
N GLY A 8 44.08 63.99 -19.09
CA GLY A 8 43.02 63.00 -19.33
C GLY A 8 43.44 61.53 -19.17
N LEU A 9 44.65 61.16 -19.60
CA LEU A 9 45.13 59.78 -19.45
C LEU A 9 45.46 59.41 -17.99
N SER A 10 46.02 60.37 -17.23
CA SER A 10 46.24 60.24 -15.79
C SER A 10 44.91 60.12 -15.05
N GLN A 11 43.95 61.02 -15.34
CA GLN A 11 42.62 61.01 -14.72
C GLN A 11 41.83 59.73 -15.02
N TRP A 12 41.96 59.17 -16.21
CA TRP A 12 41.34 57.89 -16.56
C TRP A 12 42.04 56.70 -15.88
N SER A 13 43.37 56.74 -15.74
CA SER A 13 44.12 55.73 -14.96
C SER A 13 43.84 55.82 -13.46
N GLU A 14 43.72 57.02 -12.91
CA GLU A 14 43.38 57.27 -11.50
C GLU A 14 41.94 56.84 -11.22
N GLY A 15 41.00 57.16 -12.12
CA GLY A 15 39.62 56.70 -12.07
C GLY A 15 39.51 55.17 -12.08
N CYS A 16 40.21 54.49 -13.00
CA CYS A 16 40.25 53.03 -13.07
C CYS A 16 40.90 52.40 -11.80
N LEU A 17 41.97 53.02 -11.26
CA LEU A 17 42.57 52.56 -9.99
C LEU A 17 41.63 52.75 -8.80
N THR A 18 40.85 53.83 -8.79
CA THR A 18 39.82 54.11 -7.76
C THR A 18 38.66 53.12 -7.88
N GLU A 19 38.12 52.91 -9.08
CA GLU A 19 37.08 51.91 -9.37
C GLU A 19 37.53 50.50 -8.96
N MET A 20 38.80 50.16 -9.20
CA MET A 20 39.38 48.89 -8.72
C MET A 20 39.61 48.82 -7.20
N ASP A 21 39.74 49.94 -6.48
CA ASP A 21 39.85 49.97 -5.02
C ASP A 21 38.45 49.90 -4.37
N GLU A 22 37.50 50.69 -4.88
CA GLU A 22 36.08 50.62 -4.54
C GLU A 22 35.53 49.21 -4.73
N MET A 23 35.83 48.54 -5.86
CA MET A 23 35.44 47.13 -6.08
C MET A 23 36.09 46.13 -5.10
N ARG A 24 37.27 46.43 -4.53
CA ARG A 24 37.89 45.59 -3.49
C ARG A 24 37.21 45.82 -2.14
N ASP A 25 36.96 47.08 -1.79
CA ASP A 25 36.31 47.43 -0.54
C ASP A 25 34.86 46.91 -0.53
N THR A 26 34.09 47.04 -1.62
CA THR A 26 32.75 46.42 -1.71
C THR A 26 32.82 44.90 -1.60
N PHE A 27 33.83 44.24 -2.19
CA PHE A 27 33.99 42.79 -2.05
C PHE A 27 34.24 42.37 -0.59
N TYR A 28 35.08 43.10 0.15
CA TYR A 28 35.32 42.84 1.57
C TYR A 28 34.14 43.23 2.47
N GLU A 29 33.39 44.28 2.13
CA GLU A 29 32.14 44.62 2.81
C GLU A 29 31.04 43.56 2.57
N GLU A 30 30.92 43.03 1.35
CA GLU A 30 30.01 41.91 1.04
C GLU A 30 30.40 40.63 1.79
N ASP A 31 31.68 40.23 1.77
CA ASP A 31 32.20 39.07 2.51
C ASP A 31 31.92 39.21 4.02
N THR A 32 32.16 40.39 4.60
CA THR A 32 31.89 40.62 6.03
C THR A 32 30.40 40.70 6.35
N CYS A 33 29.56 41.17 5.42
CA CYS A 33 28.10 41.12 5.56
C CYS A 33 27.57 39.68 5.51
N GLN A 34 28.03 38.86 4.55
CA GLN A 34 27.70 37.44 4.45
C GLN A 34 28.14 36.67 5.71
N LEU A 35 29.36 36.91 6.20
CA LEU A 35 29.84 36.32 7.45
C LEU A 35 29.04 36.74 8.68
N GLN A 36 28.47 37.96 8.71
CA GLN A 36 27.55 38.38 9.75
C GLN A 36 26.15 37.73 9.61
N GLU A 37 25.62 37.62 8.39
CA GLU A 37 24.37 36.91 8.10
C GLU A 37 24.44 35.46 8.59
N MET A 38 25.44 34.71 8.14
CA MET A 38 25.66 33.30 8.52
C MET A 38 25.81 33.11 10.03
N ARG A 39 26.41 34.08 10.75
CA ARG A 39 26.47 34.08 12.22
C ARG A 39 25.09 34.30 12.86
N ARG A 40 24.30 35.26 12.34
CA ARG A 40 22.92 35.50 12.80
C ARG A 40 22.04 34.27 12.54
N GLU A 41 22.21 33.59 11.41
CA GLU A 41 21.52 32.33 11.10
C GLU A 41 21.92 31.19 12.02
N LEU A 42 23.22 30.98 12.25
CA LEU A 42 23.71 29.99 13.21
C LEU A 42 23.16 30.23 14.63
N GLU A 43 23.03 31.49 15.05
CA GLU A 43 22.37 31.86 16.30
C GLU A 43 20.86 31.56 16.30
N ARG A 44 20.14 31.89 15.24
CA ARG A 44 18.70 31.57 15.08
C ARG A 44 18.51 30.04 15.14
N ALA A 45 19.33 29.28 14.42
CA ALA A 45 19.35 27.82 14.42
C ALA A 45 19.65 27.25 15.82
N ASN A 46 20.64 27.77 16.54
CA ASN A 46 20.99 27.32 17.90
C ASN A 46 19.86 27.63 18.91
N LYS A 47 19.23 28.80 18.81
CA LYS A 47 18.02 29.16 19.58
C LYS A 47 16.88 28.18 19.28
N ASN A 48 16.64 27.83 18.01
CA ASN A 48 15.66 26.82 17.60
C ASN A 48 16.01 25.42 18.14
N CYS A 49 17.27 24.99 18.07
CA CYS A 49 17.74 23.72 18.64
C CYS A 49 17.51 23.64 20.14
N ARG A 50 17.72 24.72 20.90
CA ARG A 50 17.37 24.78 22.34
C ARG A 50 15.86 24.64 22.59
N ILE A 51 15.03 25.30 21.78
CA ILE A 51 13.56 25.17 21.86
C ILE A 51 13.12 23.73 21.53
N LEU A 52 13.70 23.12 20.50
CA LEU A 52 13.43 21.74 20.10
C LEU A 52 13.88 20.74 21.17
N GLN A 53 15.06 20.91 21.78
CA GLN A 53 15.51 20.09 22.90
C GLN A 53 14.58 20.21 24.12
N TYR A 54 14.05 21.40 24.41
CA TYR A 54 13.06 21.57 25.48
C TYR A 54 11.73 20.87 25.13
N ARG A 55 11.24 21.03 23.89
CA ARG A 55 10.02 20.35 23.40
C ARG A 55 10.18 18.83 23.44
N LEU A 56 11.32 18.30 22.99
CA LEU A 56 11.67 16.88 23.04
C LEU A 56 11.64 16.37 24.48
N ARG A 57 12.36 17.02 25.41
CA ARG A 57 12.35 16.64 26.84
C ARG A 57 10.96 16.75 27.48
N LYS A 58 10.11 17.67 27.02
CA LYS A 58 8.70 17.76 27.46
C LYS A 58 7.86 16.60 26.91
N ALA A 59 8.08 16.19 25.67
CA ALA A 59 7.43 15.04 25.04
C ALA A 59 7.90 13.71 25.65
N GLU A 60 9.20 13.55 25.91
CA GLU A 60 9.77 12.39 26.62
C GLU A 60 9.14 12.23 28.02
N ARG A 61 8.97 13.33 28.77
CA ARG A 61 8.28 13.34 30.08
C ARG A 61 6.75 13.17 30.00
N LYS A 62 6.14 13.36 28.82
CA LYS A 62 4.76 12.93 28.56
C LYS A 62 4.75 11.41 28.31
N LYS A 63 5.54 10.93 27.35
CA LYS A 63 5.71 9.50 27.01
C LYS A 63 6.03 8.62 28.22
N LEU A 64 6.94 9.05 29.10
CA LEU A 64 7.32 8.29 30.28
C LEU A 64 6.15 8.14 31.28
N ARG A 65 5.31 9.17 31.42
CA ARG A 65 4.10 9.09 32.25
C ARG A 65 3.03 8.19 31.63
N TYR A 66 2.79 8.28 30.32
CA TYR A 66 1.89 7.33 29.64
C TYR A 66 2.34 5.87 29.84
N ALA A 67 3.64 5.61 29.78
CA ALA A 67 4.22 4.28 30.00
C ALA A 67 4.29 3.81 31.46
N GLN A 68 4.13 4.71 32.45
CA GLN A 68 4.21 4.40 33.89
C GLN A 68 2.85 4.43 34.60
N THR A 69 1.93 5.27 34.13
CA THR A 69 0.65 5.55 34.80
C THR A 69 -0.55 5.07 33.98
N GLY A 70 -0.39 4.78 32.69
CA GLY A 70 -1.48 4.32 31.80
C GLY A 70 -2.50 5.40 31.41
N GLU A 71 -2.35 6.63 31.93
CA GLU A 71 -3.20 7.79 31.64
C GLU A 71 -3.14 8.18 30.15
N ILE A 72 -3.98 7.57 29.32
CA ILE A 72 -4.12 7.97 27.90
C ILE A 72 -4.52 9.45 27.87
N ASP A 73 -3.82 10.24 27.06
CA ASP A 73 -4.12 11.65 26.85
C ASP A 73 -5.41 11.78 26.05
N GLU A 74 -6.56 11.82 26.74
CA GLU A 74 -7.88 11.79 26.09
C GLU A 74 -8.12 12.99 25.17
N GLU A 75 -7.46 14.13 25.41
CA GLU A 75 -7.53 15.30 24.55
C GLU A 75 -6.83 15.02 23.21
N LEU A 76 -5.63 14.43 23.25
CA LEU A 76 -4.93 13.94 22.06
C LEU A 76 -5.67 12.77 21.38
N LEU A 77 -6.32 11.88 22.12
CA LEU A 77 -7.11 10.80 21.56
C LEU A 77 -8.31 11.36 20.78
N ARG A 78 -9.08 12.27 21.39
CA ARG A 78 -10.23 12.95 20.74
C ARG A 78 -9.81 13.75 19.52
N SER A 79 -8.65 14.43 19.55
CA SER A 79 -8.14 15.12 18.36
C SER A 79 -7.76 14.16 17.25
N LEU A 80 -7.09 13.04 17.56
CA LEU A 80 -6.75 12.01 16.56
C LEU A 80 -7.99 11.29 16.00
N GLU A 81 -9.03 11.10 16.80
CA GLU A 81 -10.33 10.59 16.35
C GLU A 81 -11.03 11.57 15.40
N GLN A 82 -10.96 12.87 15.68
CA GLN A 82 -11.51 13.93 14.83
C GLN A 82 -10.72 14.08 13.52
N ASP A 83 -9.39 14.08 13.56
CA ASP A 83 -8.52 14.07 12.37
C ASP A 83 -8.79 12.82 11.51
N LEU A 84 -8.94 11.65 12.15
CA LEU A 84 -9.29 10.40 11.46
C LEU A 84 -10.70 10.45 10.84
N LYS A 85 -11.64 11.19 11.43
CA LYS A 85 -12.96 11.43 10.83
C LYS A 85 -12.85 12.33 9.59
N VAL A 86 -12.18 13.47 9.71
CA VAL A 86 -11.94 14.39 8.58
C VAL A 86 -11.19 13.69 7.43
N ALA A 87 -10.17 12.89 7.75
CA ALA A 87 -9.44 12.10 6.76
C ALA A 87 -10.34 11.06 6.05
N LYS A 88 -11.30 10.45 6.74
CA LYS A 88 -12.30 9.55 6.13
C LYS A 88 -13.27 10.32 5.24
N ASP A 89 -13.79 11.44 5.69
CA ASP A 89 -14.75 12.27 4.94
C ASP A 89 -14.11 12.85 3.66
N VAL A 90 -12.83 13.24 3.72
CA VAL A 90 -12.01 13.63 2.55
C VAL A 90 -11.71 12.43 1.65
N SER A 91 -11.32 11.29 2.21
CA SER A 91 -11.03 10.08 1.43
C SER A 91 -12.25 9.57 0.65
N VAL A 92 -13.43 9.51 1.29
CA VAL A 92 -14.70 9.13 0.63
C VAL A 92 -15.04 10.10 -0.51
N ARG A 93 -14.86 11.41 -0.28
CA ARG A 93 -15.08 12.42 -1.33
C ARG A 93 -14.13 12.24 -2.51
N LEU A 94 -12.83 12.06 -2.25
CA LEU A 94 -11.83 11.83 -3.30
C LEU A 94 -12.08 10.52 -4.08
N HIS A 95 -12.55 9.46 -3.42
CA HIS A 95 -12.95 8.23 -4.12
C HIS A 95 -14.13 8.47 -5.05
N HIS A 96 -15.14 9.24 -4.63
CA HIS A 96 -16.27 9.57 -5.50
C HIS A 96 -15.89 10.56 -6.61
N GLU A 97 -14.99 11.52 -6.35
CA GLU A 97 -14.42 12.40 -7.39
C GLU A 97 -13.62 11.61 -8.44
N LEU A 98 -12.82 10.62 -8.00
CA LEU A 98 -12.12 9.68 -8.88
C LEU A 98 -13.08 8.81 -9.70
N GLU A 99 -14.08 8.20 -9.06
CA GLU A 99 -15.15 7.42 -9.71
C GLU A 99 -15.85 8.26 -10.81
N ASN A 100 -16.21 9.51 -10.51
CA ASN A 100 -16.78 10.45 -11.48
C ASN A 100 -15.80 10.88 -12.60
N VAL A 101 -14.48 10.77 -12.40
CA VAL A 101 -13.47 11.01 -13.43
C VAL A 101 -13.25 9.76 -14.29
N GLU A 102 -13.24 8.57 -13.70
CA GLU A 102 -13.14 7.29 -14.42
C GLU A 102 -14.40 7.03 -15.27
N GLU A 103 -15.59 7.37 -14.77
CA GLU A 103 -16.84 7.25 -15.52
C GLU A 103 -16.91 8.25 -16.70
N LYS A 104 -16.29 9.43 -16.57
CA LYS A 104 -16.11 10.37 -17.69
C LYS A 104 -15.05 9.87 -18.68
N ARG A 105 -13.92 9.38 -18.18
CA ARG A 105 -12.82 8.84 -18.99
C ARG A 105 -13.33 7.70 -19.87
N THR A 106 -13.99 6.71 -19.28
CA THR A 106 -14.53 5.55 -20.02
C THR A 106 -15.53 6.00 -21.09
N LYS A 107 -16.45 6.95 -20.80
CA LYS A 107 -17.34 7.55 -21.82
C LYS A 107 -16.56 8.21 -22.97
N THR A 108 -15.50 8.97 -22.69
CA THR A 108 -14.67 9.58 -23.74
C THR A 108 -13.81 8.58 -24.52
N GLU A 109 -13.38 7.49 -23.91
CA GLU A 109 -12.67 6.38 -24.57
C GLU A 109 -13.63 5.63 -25.52
N ASP A 110 -14.86 5.36 -25.05
CA ASP A 110 -15.98 4.82 -25.83
C ASP A 110 -16.31 5.68 -27.07
N GLU A 111 -16.34 7.00 -26.91
CA GLU A 111 -16.58 7.95 -28.01
C GLU A 111 -15.41 8.01 -29.00
N ASN A 112 -14.17 7.98 -28.49
CA ASN A 112 -12.96 7.94 -29.31
C ASN A 112 -12.89 6.65 -30.15
N GLU A 113 -13.22 5.50 -29.57
CA GLU A 113 -13.26 4.23 -30.30
C GLU A 113 -14.39 4.19 -31.34
N LYS A 114 -15.57 4.77 -31.04
CA LYS A 114 -16.65 4.98 -32.03
C LYS A 114 -16.23 5.93 -33.16
N LEU A 115 -15.34 6.89 -32.92
CA LEU A 115 -14.78 7.77 -33.96
C LEU A 115 -13.71 7.07 -34.80
N ARG A 116 -12.85 6.24 -34.19
CA ARG A 116 -11.89 5.38 -34.90
C ARG A 116 -12.60 4.39 -35.82
N GLN A 117 -13.63 3.72 -35.33
CA GLN A 117 -14.45 2.80 -36.12
C GLN A 117 -15.09 3.50 -37.34
N LYS A 118 -15.67 4.69 -37.15
CA LYS A 118 -16.19 5.51 -38.26
C LYS A 118 -15.11 5.95 -39.25
N LEU A 119 -13.90 6.25 -38.78
CA LEU A 119 -12.77 6.60 -39.65
C LEU A 119 -12.36 5.41 -40.53
N ILE A 120 -12.35 4.20 -39.98
CA ILE A 120 -12.11 2.95 -40.73
C ILE A 120 -13.22 2.72 -41.76
N GLU A 121 -14.49 2.88 -41.39
CA GLU A 121 -15.63 2.75 -42.31
C GLU A 121 -15.57 3.77 -43.47
N VAL A 122 -15.20 5.02 -43.19
CA VAL A 122 -15.01 6.07 -44.20
C VAL A 122 -13.82 5.76 -45.12
N GLU A 123 -12.71 5.27 -44.59
CA GLU A 123 -11.54 4.92 -45.42
C GLU A 123 -11.78 3.68 -46.27
N VAL A 124 -12.49 2.66 -45.75
CA VAL A 124 -12.90 1.46 -46.50
C VAL A 124 -13.88 1.82 -47.62
N THR A 125 -14.88 2.66 -47.36
CA THR A 125 -15.84 3.09 -48.39
C THR A 125 -15.17 4.00 -49.44
N LYS A 126 -14.25 4.87 -49.03
CA LYS A 126 -13.37 5.65 -49.93
C LYS A 126 -12.52 4.75 -50.83
N GLN A 127 -11.88 3.72 -50.28
CA GLN A 127 -11.08 2.78 -51.08
C GLN A 127 -11.95 1.95 -52.04
N ALA A 128 -13.16 1.55 -51.63
CA ALA A 128 -14.10 0.85 -52.52
C ALA A 128 -14.53 1.75 -53.70
N LEU A 129 -14.88 3.01 -53.44
CA LEU A 129 -15.24 3.97 -54.50
C LEU A 129 -14.06 4.29 -55.43
N GLN A 130 -12.84 4.39 -54.89
CA GLN A 130 -11.62 4.56 -55.69
C GLN A 130 -11.37 3.35 -56.61
N ASN A 131 -11.57 2.12 -56.10
CA ASN A 131 -11.43 0.90 -56.88
C ASN A 131 -12.41 0.86 -58.07
N GLU A 132 -13.68 1.26 -57.88
CA GLU A 132 -14.64 1.35 -58.98
C GLU A 132 -14.27 2.46 -59.98
N LEU A 133 -13.84 3.62 -59.48
CA LEU A 133 -13.40 4.74 -60.33
C LEU A 133 -12.23 4.34 -61.25
N ASP A 134 -11.28 3.55 -60.75
CA ASP A 134 -10.12 3.11 -61.54
C ASP A 134 -10.47 1.99 -62.54
N LYS A 135 -11.42 1.09 -62.22
CA LYS A 135 -12.03 0.17 -63.22
C LYS A 135 -12.69 0.92 -64.37
N VAL A 136 -13.40 2.01 -64.09
CA VAL A 136 -14.02 2.87 -65.12
C VAL A 136 -12.96 3.53 -66.02
N LYS A 137 -11.86 4.03 -65.43
CA LYS A 137 -10.73 4.60 -66.21
C LYS A 137 -10.04 3.54 -67.08
N GLU A 138 -9.80 2.33 -66.57
CA GLU A 138 -9.12 1.28 -67.33
C GLU A 138 -10.00 0.75 -68.48
N SER A 139 -11.29 0.58 -68.24
CA SER A 139 -12.24 0.17 -69.29
C SER A 139 -12.41 1.23 -70.39
N GLN A 140 -12.40 2.54 -70.07
CA GLN A 140 -12.31 3.61 -71.07
C GLN A 140 -11.03 3.51 -71.92
N LYS A 141 -9.87 3.24 -71.29
CA LYS A 141 -8.57 3.18 -71.99
C LYS A 141 -8.47 2.11 -73.08
N ARG A 142 -9.32 1.07 -73.06
CA ARG A 142 -9.32 0.01 -74.09
C ARG A 142 -10.19 0.31 -75.32
N ARG A 143 -10.91 1.44 -75.39
CA ARG A 143 -11.94 1.69 -76.43
C ARG A 143 -11.61 2.80 -77.45
N GLY A 144 -10.33 3.11 -77.70
CA GLY A 144 -9.99 4.13 -78.70
C GLY A 144 -8.57 4.14 -79.25
N SER A 145 -8.34 3.47 -80.38
CA SER A 145 -7.62 4.08 -81.52
C SER A 145 -7.73 3.25 -82.82
N LYS A 146 -8.00 3.98 -83.90
CA LYS A 146 -7.79 3.67 -85.33
C LYS A 146 -8.69 2.66 -86.07
N GLU A 147 -8.97 3.08 -87.30
CA GLU A 147 -9.91 2.60 -88.30
C GLU A 147 -9.14 2.26 -89.59
N VAL A 148 -9.65 1.36 -90.45
CA VAL A 148 -9.60 1.47 -91.94
C VAL A 148 -10.37 0.31 -92.63
N GLN A 149 -11.43 0.69 -93.36
CA GLN A 149 -12.02 0.10 -94.58
C GLN A 149 -12.18 -1.44 -94.76
N LYS A 150 -13.45 -1.89 -94.86
CA LYS A 150 -14.01 -2.35 -96.16
C LYS A 150 -15.55 -2.51 -96.19
N SER A 151 -16.14 -2.05 -97.30
CA SER A 151 -17.39 -2.50 -97.96
C SER A 151 -18.63 -2.93 -97.15
N ASP A 152 -19.61 -2.01 -97.10
CA ASP A 152 -21.00 -2.14 -97.60
C ASP A 152 -22.04 -3.08 -96.90
N LYS A 153 -23.25 -2.50 -96.70
CA LYS A 153 -24.58 -3.09 -96.39
C LYS A 153 -24.89 -3.77 -95.03
N LYS A 154 -25.75 -3.04 -94.28
CA LYS A 154 -26.67 -3.45 -93.19
C LYS A 154 -26.02 -3.90 -91.87
N SER A 155 -26.54 -3.52 -90.70
CA SER A 155 -27.74 -2.73 -90.38
C SER A 155 -27.40 -1.43 -89.65
N ALA A 156 -28.26 -0.41 -89.77
CA ALA A 156 -28.27 0.71 -88.84
C ALA A 156 -29.19 0.37 -87.67
N GLN A 157 -28.69 0.49 -86.44
CA GLN A 157 -29.51 0.75 -85.27
C GLN A 157 -29.15 2.14 -84.77
N THR A 158 -30.18 2.91 -84.41
CA THR A 158 -30.03 4.24 -83.82
C THR A 158 -29.46 4.15 -82.42
N PRO A 159 -28.72 5.17 -81.93
CA PRO A 159 -28.51 5.31 -80.49
C PRO A 159 -29.88 5.41 -79.81
N THR A 160 -30.06 4.65 -78.74
CA THR A 160 -31.35 4.40 -78.10
C THR A 160 -31.90 5.67 -77.43
N GLU A 161 -33.21 5.91 -77.56
CA GLU A 161 -33.88 7.04 -76.88
C GLU A 161 -33.80 6.90 -75.35
N ASP A 162 -33.81 5.66 -74.85
CA ASP A 162 -33.71 5.33 -73.41
C ASP A 162 -32.44 5.91 -72.76
N ASP A 163 -31.26 5.74 -73.40
CA ASP A 163 -29.99 6.33 -72.92
C ASP A 163 -30.05 7.87 -72.87
N ASN A 164 -30.83 8.47 -73.76
CA ASN A 164 -31.01 9.92 -73.85
C ASN A 164 -31.91 10.44 -72.71
N ASP A 165 -32.91 9.65 -72.30
CA ASP A 165 -33.82 9.97 -71.20
C ASP A 165 -33.21 9.68 -69.83
N ASP A 166 -32.43 8.60 -69.66
CA ASP A 166 -31.67 8.36 -68.43
C ASP A 166 -30.66 9.49 -68.15
N LEU A 167 -29.98 9.99 -69.20
CA LEU A 167 -29.10 11.16 -69.07
C LEU A 167 -29.87 12.46 -68.76
N LYS A 168 -31.12 12.63 -69.22
CA LYS A 168 -31.98 13.75 -68.81
C LYS A 168 -32.38 13.62 -67.33
N CYS A 169 -32.72 12.41 -66.88
CA CYS A 169 -33.09 12.13 -65.49
C CYS A 169 -31.91 12.38 -64.53
N GLN A 170 -30.72 11.85 -64.83
CA GLN A 170 -29.50 12.13 -64.05
C GLN A 170 -29.18 13.64 -64.02
N LEU A 171 -29.28 14.31 -65.17
CA LEU A 171 -29.09 15.76 -65.25
C LEU A 171 -30.16 16.56 -64.49
N ALA A 172 -31.39 16.04 -64.36
CA ALA A 172 -32.44 16.63 -63.54
C ALA A 172 -32.12 16.51 -62.04
N PHE A 173 -31.72 15.33 -61.58
CA PHE A 173 -31.28 15.12 -60.19
C PHE A 173 -30.09 16.03 -59.82
N ILE A 174 -29.06 16.11 -60.67
CA ILE A 174 -27.90 17.00 -60.44
C ILE A 174 -28.32 18.48 -60.40
N LYS A 175 -29.30 18.90 -61.22
CA LYS A 175 -29.86 20.26 -61.17
C LYS A 175 -30.64 20.51 -59.89
N GLU A 176 -31.45 19.56 -59.43
CA GLU A 176 -32.21 19.68 -58.18
C GLU A 176 -31.29 19.70 -56.97
N GLU A 177 -30.29 18.80 -56.90
CA GLU A 177 -29.27 18.80 -55.86
C GLU A 177 -28.51 20.14 -55.84
N ALA A 178 -28.10 20.67 -56.99
CA ALA A 178 -27.46 21.98 -57.06
C ALA A 178 -28.39 23.13 -56.60
N VAL A 179 -29.71 23.03 -56.80
CA VAL A 179 -30.69 24.00 -56.25
C VAL A 179 -30.82 23.82 -54.73
N LEU A 180 -30.84 22.59 -54.24
CA LEU A 180 -30.92 22.25 -52.81
C LEU A 180 -29.66 22.70 -52.06
N LEU A 181 -28.48 22.55 -52.65
CA LEU A 181 -27.20 23.06 -52.13
C LEU A 181 -27.19 24.59 -52.06
N ARG A 182 -27.59 25.30 -53.13
CA ARG A 182 -27.74 26.77 -53.10
C ARG A 182 -28.76 27.23 -52.04
N LYS A 183 -29.81 26.43 -51.79
CA LYS A 183 -30.81 26.67 -50.73
C LYS A 183 -30.29 26.36 -49.33
N LYS A 184 -29.28 25.50 -49.18
CA LYS A 184 -28.53 25.27 -47.94
C LYS A 184 -27.53 26.39 -47.66
N THR A 185 -26.72 26.80 -48.64
CA THR A 185 -25.78 27.93 -48.45
C THR A 185 -26.55 29.21 -48.10
N ALA A 186 -27.61 29.56 -48.83
CA ALA A 186 -28.44 30.74 -48.54
C ALA A 186 -29.27 30.65 -47.23
N LYS A 187 -29.17 29.55 -46.46
CA LYS A 187 -29.57 29.47 -45.05
C LYS A 187 -28.38 29.72 -44.13
N ILE A 188 -27.26 29.01 -44.37
CA ILE A 188 -26.01 29.17 -43.63
C ILE A 188 -25.54 30.63 -43.67
N ASP A 189 -25.62 31.30 -44.82
CA ASP A 189 -25.30 32.73 -44.97
C ASP A 189 -26.17 33.60 -44.03
N LYS A 190 -27.47 33.31 -43.92
CA LYS A 190 -28.39 34.05 -43.04
C LYS A 190 -28.22 33.71 -41.56
N GLU A 191 -27.76 32.51 -41.25
CA GLU A 191 -27.42 32.08 -39.90
C GLU A 191 -26.07 32.68 -39.46
N LYS A 192 -25.11 32.76 -40.38
CA LYS A 192 -23.86 33.53 -40.25
C LYS A 192 -24.16 35.01 -40.02
N ASP A 193 -24.95 35.66 -40.87
CA ASP A 193 -25.32 37.08 -40.71
C ASP A 193 -25.93 37.36 -39.33
N ARG A 194 -26.82 36.46 -38.85
CA ARG A 194 -27.40 36.55 -37.49
C ARG A 194 -26.33 36.46 -36.42
N LEU A 195 -25.47 35.44 -36.47
CA LEU A 195 -24.39 35.24 -35.51
C LEU A 195 -23.38 36.40 -35.53
N GLU A 196 -23.09 36.97 -36.70
CA GLU A 196 -22.28 38.19 -36.83
C GLU A 196 -22.95 39.41 -36.18
N THR A 197 -24.27 39.58 -36.31
CA THR A 197 -24.98 40.65 -35.57
C THR A 197 -25.06 40.37 -34.06
N GLU A 198 -24.98 39.13 -33.61
CA GLU A 198 -24.93 38.81 -32.17
C GLU A 198 -23.53 39.03 -31.61
N LEU A 199 -22.48 38.57 -32.30
CA LEU A 199 -21.09 38.88 -31.98
C LEU A 199 -20.84 40.40 -31.95
N GLN A 200 -21.43 41.17 -32.88
CA GLN A 200 -21.33 42.62 -32.87
C GLN A 200 -22.02 43.27 -31.67
N LYS A 201 -23.14 42.71 -31.19
CA LYS A 201 -23.76 43.13 -29.91
C LYS A 201 -22.84 42.82 -28.73
N TYR A 202 -22.28 41.60 -28.65
CA TYR A 202 -21.33 41.23 -27.60
C TYR A 202 -20.09 42.14 -27.60
N ARG A 203 -19.49 42.41 -28.77
CA ARG A 203 -18.41 43.39 -28.94
C ARG A 203 -18.80 44.78 -28.41
N SER A 204 -20.02 45.24 -28.69
CA SER A 204 -20.50 46.55 -28.20
C SER A 204 -20.79 46.59 -26.69
N PHE A 205 -21.08 45.46 -26.05
CA PHE A 205 -21.34 45.38 -24.60
C PHE A 205 -20.09 45.14 -23.75
N TYR A 206 -19.09 44.43 -24.28
CA TYR A 206 -17.94 43.95 -23.51
C TYR A 206 -16.58 44.47 -24.00
N GLY A 207 -16.51 44.99 -25.22
CA GLY A 207 -15.27 45.38 -25.92
C GLY A 207 -14.91 44.38 -27.02
N ASP A 208 -13.99 44.78 -27.92
CA ASP A 208 -13.43 43.89 -28.92
C ASP A 208 -12.08 43.31 -28.44
N LEU A 209 -11.81 42.05 -28.81
CA LEU A 209 -10.63 41.30 -28.37
C LEU A 209 -9.52 41.26 -29.45
N ASP A 210 -9.86 41.52 -30.72
CA ASP A 210 -8.94 41.43 -31.87
C ASP A 210 -7.95 42.61 -32.02
N SER A 211 -7.64 43.33 -30.93
CA SER A 211 -6.55 44.32 -30.93
C SER A 211 -5.20 43.62 -30.75
N PRO A 212 -4.22 43.77 -31.66
CA PRO A 212 -2.88 43.23 -31.46
C PRO A 212 -2.26 43.81 -30.20
N HIS A 213 -2.07 42.97 -29.18
CA HIS A 213 -1.58 43.42 -27.87
C HIS A 213 -0.07 43.71 -27.92
N PRO A 214 0.39 44.95 -27.63
CA PRO A 214 1.78 45.17 -27.27
C PRO A 214 2.03 44.52 -25.90
N LYS A 215 3.09 43.72 -25.78
CA LYS A 215 3.54 43.22 -24.46
C LYS A 215 4.21 44.35 -23.70
N GLY A 216 3.48 44.98 -22.79
CA GLY A 216 3.95 46.05 -21.93
C GLY A 216 2.86 46.44 -20.92
N GLU A 217 3.26 46.90 -19.74
CA GLU A 217 2.31 47.17 -18.67
C GLU A 217 1.51 48.47 -18.91
N ALA A 218 0.20 48.37 -18.64
CA ALA A 218 -0.80 49.43 -18.51
C ALA A 218 -1.42 50.07 -19.79
N TRP A 219 -2.68 50.48 -19.61
CA TRP A 219 -3.49 51.36 -20.48
C TRP A 219 -4.04 50.79 -21.81
N GLY A 220 -4.82 49.71 -21.71
CA GLY A 220 -5.91 49.47 -22.67
C GLY A 220 -7.02 50.53 -22.59
N PRO A 221 -7.95 50.59 -23.57
CA PRO A 221 -9.00 51.61 -23.63
C PRO A 221 -9.88 51.68 -22.37
N PRO A 222 -10.38 52.88 -21.98
CA PRO A 222 -11.15 53.06 -20.75
C PRO A 222 -12.42 52.20 -20.73
N THR A 223 -13.05 51.96 -21.88
CA THR A 223 -14.23 51.09 -22.03
C THR A 223 -13.95 49.62 -21.67
N THR A 224 -12.78 49.10 -22.03
CA THR A 224 -12.38 47.72 -21.73
C THR A 224 -12.01 47.56 -20.25
N ARG A 225 -11.36 48.59 -19.67
CA ARG A 225 -11.12 48.65 -18.22
C ARG A 225 -12.43 48.80 -17.43
N GLU A 226 -13.39 49.54 -17.94
CA GLU A 226 -14.72 49.69 -17.34
C GLU A 226 -15.49 48.36 -17.39
N SER A 227 -15.52 47.65 -18.53
CA SER A 227 -16.20 46.36 -18.63
C SER A 227 -15.55 45.30 -17.73
N GLU A 228 -14.22 45.27 -17.63
CA GLU A 228 -13.49 44.38 -16.72
C GLU A 228 -13.78 44.69 -15.23
N LEU A 229 -13.69 45.96 -14.81
CA LEU A 229 -14.00 46.36 -13.44
C LEU A 229 -15.46 46.10 -13.06
N LYS A 230 -16.38 46.25 -14.02
CA LYS A 230 -17.82 45.96 -13.87
C LYS A 230 -18.11 44.46 -13.78
N LEU A 231 -17.32 43.62 -14.42
CA LEU A 231 -17.35 42.17 -14.24
C LEU A 231 -16.79 41.76 -12.87
N ARG A 232 -15.63 42.31 -12.47
CA ARG A 232 -15.04 42.08 -11.14
C ARG A 232 -15.99 42.50 -10.01
N LEU A 233 -16.64 43.66 -10.15
CA LEU A 233 -17.64 44.14 -9.19
C LEU A 233 -18.83 43.16 -9.06
N ARG A 234 -19.41 42.72 -10.19
CA ARG A 234 -20.50 41.73 -10.19
C ARG A 234 -20.12 40.40 -9.52
N LEU A 235 -18.89 39.93 -9.71
CA LEU A 235 -18.42 38.71 -9.06
C LEU A 235 -18.36 38.89 -7.54
N VAL A 236 -17.83 40.02 -7.05
CA VAL A 236 -17.82 40.37 -5.62
C VAL A 236 -19.24 40.58 -5.06
N GLU A 237 -20.15 41.16 -5.84
CA GLU A 237 -21.58 41.29 -5.49
C GLU A 237 -22.25 39.91 -5.33
N GLU A 238 -22.00 38.96 -6.25
CA GLU A 238 -22.56 37.62 -6.13
C GLU A 238 -21.88 36.77 -5.04
N GLU A 239 -20.57 36.90 -4.82
CA GLU A 239 -19.88 36.31 -3.67
C GLU A 239 -20.48 36.81 -2.35
N ALA A 240 -20.70 38.13 -2.22
CA ALA A 240 -21.36 38.72 -1.07
C ALA A 240 -22.81 38.24 -0.92
N ASN A 241 -23.56 38.06 -2.02
CA ASN A 241 -24.91 37.50 -1.99
C ASN A 241 -24.93 36.03 -1.54
N ILE A 242 -23.96 35.21 -1.98
CA ILE A 242 -23.81 33.81 -1.57
C ILE A 242 -23.45 33.73 -0.08
N LEU A 243 -22.46 34.52 0.37
CA LEU A 243 -22.03 34.57 1.76
C LEU A 243 -23.16 35.11 2.67
N GLY A 244 -23.89 36.13 2.25
CA GLY A 244 -25.05 36.65 2.96
C GLY A 244 -26.16 35.60 3.15
N ARG A 245 -26.46 34.82 2.11
CA ARG A 245 -27.38 33.67 2.23
C ARG A 245 -26.85 32.61 3.21
N LYS A 246 -25.55 32.26 3.14
CA LYS A 246 -24.96 31.25 4.04
C LYS A 246 -24.86 31.73 5.49
N ILE A 247 -24.69 33.02 5.75
CA ILE A 247 -24.78 33.62 7.09
C ILE A 247 -26.20 33.44 7.65
N VAL A 248 -27.25 33.77 6.87
CA VAL A 248 -28.65 33.60 7.31
C VAL A 248 -28.98 32.11 7.55
N GLU A 249 -28.50 31.21 6.69
CA GLU A 249 -28.64 29.76 6.85
C GLU A 249 -27.99 29.28 8.16
N LEU A 250 -26.74 29.67 8.43
CA LEU A 250 -26.00 29.35 9.65
C LEU A 250 -26.60 30.02 10.90
N GLU A 251 -27.22 31.19 10.78
CA GLU A 251 -27.98 31.83 11.86
C GLU A 251 -29.26 31.06 12.19
N VAL A 252 -29.99 30.58 11.19
CA VAL A 252 -31.19 29.75 11.38
C VAL A 252 -30.81 28.40 12.00
N GLU A 253 -29.74 27.77 11.52
CA GLU A 253 -29.17 26.55 12.11
C GLU A 253 -28.73 26.79 13.56
N ASN A 254 -28.04 27.90 13.85
CA ASN A 254 -27.68 28.27 15.23
C ASN A 254 -28.88 28.54 16.12
N ARG A 255 -29.98 29.10 15.59
CA ARG A 255 -31.23 29.29 16.35
C ARG A 255 -31.94 27.95 16.59
N GLY A 256 -31.93 27.04 15.62
CA GLY A 256 -32.43 25.67 15.76
C GLY A 256 -31.67 24.88 16.83
N LEU A 257 -30.35 24.80 16.71
CA LEU A 257 -29.48 24.14 17.70
C LEU A 257 -29.57 24.76 19.10
N ARG A 258 -29.87 26.06 19.20
CA ARG A 258 -30.16 26.71 20.50
C ARG A 258 -31.51 26.29 21.06
N ALA A 259 -32.57 26.23 20.24
CA ALA A 259 -33.86 25.71 20.66
C ALA A 259 -33.76 24.23 21.10
N GLU A 260 -33.04 23.39 20.35
CA GLU A 260 -32.78 21.99 20.73
C GLU A 260 -32.03 21.88 22.07
N LEU A 261 -31.03 22.75 22.32
CA LEU A 261 -30.32 22.82 23.59
C LEU A 261 -31.22 23.34 24.73
N ASP A 262 -32.09 24.31 24.47
CA ASP A 262 -33.03 24.86 25.46
C ASP A 262 -34.18 23.87 25.76
N ASP A 263 -34.63 23.07 24.79
CA ASP A 263 -35.59 21.97 24.97
C ASP A 263 -34.98 20.83 25.82
N LEU A 264 -33.77 20.37 25.47
CA LEU A 264 -33.01 19.39 26.27
C LEU A 264 -32.69 19.91 27.69
N ARG A 265 -32.57 21.23 27.85
CA ARG A 265 -32.41 21.89 29.15
C ARG A 265 -33.74 21.96 29.91
N GLY A 266 -34.86 22.17 29.21
CA GLY A 266 -36.22 22.13 29.75
C GLY A 266 -36.64 20.76 30.26
N GLU A 267 -36.30 19.67 29.56
CA GLU A 267 -36.45 18.29 30.08
C GLU A 267 -35.64 18.09 31.38
N GLY A 268 -34.58 18.87 31.61
CA GLY A 268 -33.71 18.80 32.79
C GLY A 268 -34.13 19.64 34.01
N GLU A 269 -35.10 20.55 33.90
CA GLU A 269 -35.54 21.42 35.01
C GLU A 269 -36.88 20.97 35.65
N GLY A 270 -37.28 19.72 35.41
CA GLY A 270 -38.53 19.14 35.92
C GLY A 270 -38.52 18.71 37.40
N GLU A 271 -37.39 18.31 37.96
CA GLU A 271 -37.29 17.80 39.35
C GLU A 271 -36.00 18.22 40.08
N GLY A 272 -36.12 18.52 41.38
CA GLY A 272 -34.97 18.60 42.31
C GLY A 272 -34.19 19.93 42.32
N GLY A 273 -34.47 20.80 43.31
CA GLY A 273 -33.74 22.06 43.48
C GLY A 273 -32.59 22.02 44.51
N SER A 274 -31.86 23.15 44.57
CA SER A 274 -30.79 23.50 45.53
C SER A 274 -29.38 22.95 45.22
N GLY A 275 -28.35 23.81 45.32
CA GLY A 275 -26.99 23.33 45.65
C GLY A 275 -25.79 23.66 44.75
N GLY A 276 -25.76 24.79 44.05
CA GLY A 276 -24.51 25.52 43.71
C GLY A 276 -23.30 24.81 43.06
N GLY A 277 -23.15 25.00 41.74
CA GLY A 277 -21.87 25.43 41.17
C GLY A 277 -20.94 24.39 40.50
N ALA A 278 -20.45 24.78 39.31
CA ALA A 278 -19.26 24.29 38.59
C ALA A 278 -19.34 22.98 37.78
N VAL A 279 -19.42 23.18 36.45
CA VAL A 279 -18.73 22.44 35.36
C VAL A 279 -19.13 20.97 35.08
N GLY A 280 -19.80 20.80 33.93
CA GLY A 280 -19.36 19.82 32.91
C GLY A 280 -20.13 18.49 32.82
N GLY A 281 -20.70 18.22 31.64
CA GLY A 281 -21.29 16.92 31.29
C GLY A 281 -22.33 17.04 30.18
N MET A 282 -21.98 16.66 28.94
CA MET A 282 -22.93 16.68 27.82
C MET A 282 -24.02 15.62 27.99
N GLY A 283 -25.26 15.98 27.67
CA GLY A 283 -26.36 15.02 27.60
C GLY A 283 -26.22 14.06 26.42
N ALA A 284 -25.87 12.81 26.68
CA ALA A 284 -26.04 11.69 25.74
C ALA A 284 -27.48 11.13 25.80
N GLY A 285 -28.46 12.04 25.84
CA GLY A 285 -29.83 11.83 26.33
C GLY A 285 -30.75 11.05 25.40
N ARG A 286 -30.54 9.73 25.30
CA ARG A 286 -31.60 8.69 25.25
C ARG A 286 -30.96 7.30 25.35
N GLY A 287 -30.19 6.88 24.34
CA GLY A 287 -29.54 5.56 24.35
C GLY A 287 -28.47 5.36 25.45
N HIS A 288 -27.76 6.42 25.85
CA HIS A 288 -26.84 6.33 27.00
C HIS A 288 -27.58 6.39 28.34
N GLY A 289 -28.80 6.94 28.38
CA GLY A 289 -29.64 6.94 29.59
C GLY A 289 -30.03 5.51 29.96
N GLU A 290 -30.60 4.77 29.01
CA GLU A 290 -30.97 3.36 29.19
C GLU A 290 -29.76 2.51 29.57
N ALA A 291 -28.66 2.58 28.81
CA ALA A 291 -27.43 1.85 29.11
C ALA A 291 -26.80 2.22 30.47
N MET A 292 -26.90 3.48 30.93
CA MET A 292 -26.46 3.88 32.27
C MET A 292 -27.42 3.43 33.37
N THR A 293 -28.73 3.27 33.10
CA THR A 293 -29.64 2.63 34.06
C THR A 293 -29.44 1.12 34.15
N GLU A 294 -29.16 0.45 33.03
CA GLU A 294 -28.77 -0.97 33.00
C GLU A 294 -27.46 -1.19 33.75
N LEU A 295 -26.42 -0.37 33.51
CA LEU A 295 -25.14 -0.46 34.22
C LEU A 295 -25.30 -0.19 35.73
N ARG A 296 -26.21 0.71 36.14
CA ARG A 296 -26.54 0.94 37.55
C ARG A 296 -27.29 -0.25 38.16
N GLN A 297 -28.20 -0.90 37.43
CA GLN A 297 -28.84 -2.13 37.90
C GLN A 297 -27.86 -3.30 38.00
N GLN A 298 -26.95 -3.46 37.02
CA GLN A 298 -25.89 -4.47 37.08
C GLN A 298 -24.94 -4.22 38.26
N LEU A 299 -24.58 -2.96 38.53
CA LEU A 299 -23.79 -2.62 39.71
C LEU A 299 -24.53 -2.94 41.01
N GLN A 300 -25.81 -2.55 41.14
CA GLN A 300 -26.63 -2.89 42.31
C GLN A 300 -26.73 -4.41 42.52
N LEU A 301 -26.95 -5.19 41.45
CA LEU A 301 -27.01 -6.66 41.54
C LEU A 301 -25.68 -7.27 41.99
N VAL A 302 -24.55 -6.74 41.53
CA VAL A 302 -23.20 -7.17 41.96
C VAL A 302 -22.90 -6.73 43.40
N GLU A 303 -23.41 -5.57 43.84
CA GLU A 303 -23.30 -5.10 45.22
C GLU A 303 -24.17 -5.95 46.17
N ASP A 304 -25.40 -6.26 45.78
CA ASP A 304 -26.34 -7.15 46.49
C ASP A 304 -25.78 -8.59 46.57
N GLU A 305 -25.23 -9.12 45.48
CA GLU A 305 -24.54 -10.41 45.47
C GLU A 305 -23.31 -10.39 46.38
N ALA A 306 -22.50 -9.32 46.34
CA ALA A 306 -21.34 -9.18 47.21
C ALA A 306 -21.73 -9.03 48.69
N GLU A 307 -22.87 -8.42 49.03
CA GLU A 307 -23.42 -8.44 50.39
C GLU A 307 -23.92 -9.84 50.78
N LEU A 308 -24.64 -10.53 49.90
CA LEU A 308 -25.16 -11.87 50.14
C LEU A 308 -24.01 -12.88 50.34
N LEU A 309 -22.94 -12.78 49.55
CA LEU A 309 -21.70 -13.55 49.73
C LEU A 309 -21.00 -13.22 51.06
N ARG A 310 -20.99 -11.95 51.51
CA ARG A 310 -20.48 -11.58 52.84
C ARG A 310 -21.33 -12.16 53.97
N ARG A 311 -22.66 -12.16 53.84
CA ARG A 311 -23.59 -12.79 54.80
C ARG A 311 -23.35 -14.30 54.86
N ASN A 312 -23.39 -14.98 53.72
CA ASN A 312 -23.09 -16.42 53.61
C ASN A 312 -21.71 -16.79 54.17
N LEU A 313 -20.69 -15.94 54.00
CA LEU A 313 -19.36 -16.17 54.54
C LEU A 313 -19.33 -16.00 56.06
N ALA A 314 -20.04 -15.02 56.62
CA ALA A 314 -20.20 -14.86 58.07
C ALA A 314 -20.98 -16.03 58.70
N ASP A 315 -22.06 -16.48 58.06
CA ASP A 315 -22.82 -17.67 58.48
C ASP A 315 -21.95 -18.93 58.42
N ALA A 316 -21.19 -19.12 57.33
CA ALA A 316 -20.25 -20.24 57.19
C ALA A 316 -19.09 -20.19 58.20
N GLU A 317 -18.63 -18.99 58.56
CA GLU A 317 -17.67 -18.80 59.64
C GLU A 317 -18.26 -19.18 61.01
N ASP A 318 -19.49 -18.79 61.32
CA ASP A 318 -20.15 -19.11 62.59
C ASP A 318 -20.54 -20.60 62.67
N ASP A 319 -20.87 -21.22 61.55
CA ASP A 319 -20.95 -22.68 61.39
C ASP A 319 -19.60 -23.35 61.66
N ASN A 320 -18.51 -22.82 61.11
CA ASN A 320 -17.16 -23.34 61.34
C ASN A 320 -16.70 -23.13 62.79
N LYS A 321 -17.04 -21.99 63.43
CA LYS A 321 -16.83 -21.74 64.87
C LYS A 321 -17.65 -22.73 65.71
N ARG A 322 -18.89 -23.05 65.33
CA ARG A 322 -19.75 -24.04 66.00
C ARG A 322 -19.17 -25.45 65.87
N VAL A 323 -18.84 -25.90 64.66
CA VAL A 323 -18.22 -27.22 64.40
C VAL A 323 -16.85 -27.34 65.08
N THR A 324 -16.04 -26.29 65.07
CA THR A 324 -14.76 -26.24 65.82
C THR A 324 -15.00 -26.30 67.33
N GLY A 325 -16.04 -25.63 67.83
CA GLY A 325 -16.49 -25.72 69.21
C GLY A 325 -16.96 -27.13 69.59
N GLU A 326 -17.62 -27.85 68.69
CA GLU A 326 -18.05 -29.24 68.88
C GLU A 326 -16.89 -30.23 68.76
N LEU A 327 -15.98 -30.06 67.80
CA LEU A 327 -14.72 -30.80 67.73
C LEU A 327 -13.87 -30.60 68.98
N ASN A 328 -13.83 -29.38 69.54
CA ASN A 328 -13.16 -29.12 70.81
C ASN A 328 -13.89 -29.78 71.99
N LYS A 329 -15.23 -29.70 72.08
CA LYS A 329 -16.02 -30.46 73.08
C LYS A 329 -15.80 -31.98 72.96
N LEU A 330 -15.67 -32.51 71.75
CA LEU A 330 -15.38 -33.93 71.48
C LEU A 330 -13.93 -34.29 71.83
N ARG A 331 -12.94 -33.44 71.51
CA ARG A 331 -11.54 -33.59 71.96
C ARG A 331 -11.41 -33.56 73.48
N PHE A 332 -12.13 -32.66 74.16
CA PHE A 332 -12.17 -32.64 75.62
C PHE A 332 -12.86 -33.88 76.20
N LYS A 333 -13.96 -34.36 75.61
CA LYS A 333 -14.60 -35.62 76.01
C LYS A 333 -13.69 -36.84 75.78
N ALA A 334 -12.99 -36.91 74.65
CA ALA A 334 -12.01 -37.96 74.36
C ALA A 334 -10.83 -37.92 75.33
N GLY A 335 -10.23 -36.74 75.57
CA GLY A 335 -9.17 -36.54 76.56
C GLY A 335 -9.62 -36.77 78.00
N THR A 336 -10.92 -36.69 78.30
CA THR A 336 -11.49 -37.10 79.59
C THR A 336 -11.61 -38.63 79.68
N HIS A 337 -11.84 -39.32 78.55
CA HIS A 337 -11.89 -40.78 78.48
C HIS A 337 -10.49 -41.44 78.42
N GLU A 338 -9.45 -40.69 78.04
CA GLU A 338 -8.03 -41.06 78.20
C GLU A 338 -7.38 -40.48 79.46
N GLY A 339 -8.17 -40.14 80.48
CA GLY A 339 -7.69 -39.69 81.81
C GLY A 339 -7.03 -40.80 82.63
N GLY A 340 -5.97 -41.45 82.10
CA GLY A 340 -5.42 -42.70 82.65
C GLY A 340 -3.90 -42.90 82.57
N ALA A 341 -3.12 -42.00 81.95
CA ALA A 341 -1.65 -42.13 81.85
C ALA A 341 -0.91 -40.86 82.30
N ARG A 342 0.33 -41.02 82.80
CA ARG A 342 1.10 -39.96 83.49
C ARG A 342 2.18 -39.32 82.59
N HIS A 343 2.50 -38.07 82.95
CA HIS A 343 3.68 -37.28 82.57
C HIS A 343 3.81 -36.78 81.12
N GLY A 344 3.88 -35.45 81.03
CA GLY A 344 4.05 -34.66 79.82
C GLY A 344 5.30 -34.94 78.99
N GLY A 345 5.18 -34.60 77.70
CA GLY A 345 6.25 -34.66 76.72
C GLY A 345 5.67 -34.66 75.31
N VAL A 346 5.90 -33.58 74.56
CA VAL A 346 5.44 -33.37 73.18
C VAL A 346 5.85 -34.52 72.25
N ALA A 347 4.92 -35.37 71.80
CA ALA A 347 5.13 -36.30 70.68
C ALA A 347 3.82 -36.84 70.07
N ALA A 348 3.34 -36.24 68.96
CA ALA A 348 2.26 -36.80 68.13
C ALA A 348 2.38 -36.45 66.62
N GLY A 349 3.56 -36.00 66.16
CA GLY A 349 3.80 -35.63 64.76
C GLY A 349 5.11 -36.13 64.13
N GLY A 350 6.02 -36.72 64.93
CA GLY A 350 7.40 -37.00 64.49
C GLY A 350 7.51 -38.01 63.33
N VAL A 351 6.64 -39.03 63.29
CA VAL A 351 6.74 -40.18 62.36
C VAL A 351 6.55 -39.80 60.87
N CYS A 352 6.09 -38.57 60.58
CA CYS A 352 5.92 -38.07 59.22
C CYS A 352 6.99 -37.07 58.76
N SER A 353 7.73 -36.40 59.65
CA SER A 353 8.73 -35.39 59.25
C SER A 353 9.95 -36.05 58.60
N GLU A 354 10.56 -37.01 59.29
CA GLU A 354 11.76 -37.73 58.82
C GLU A 354 11.55 -38.39 57.45
N LYS A 355 10.34 -38.90 57.19
CA LYS A 355 9.97 -39.50 55.89
C LYS A 355 9.74 -38.47 54.81
N ALA A 356 9.17 -37.31 55.14
CA ALA A 356 9.01 -36.21 54.20
C ALA A 356 10.39 -35.61 53.83
N GLU A 357 11.28 -35.46 54.79
CA GLU A 357 12.66 -34.96 54.61
C GLU A 357 13.51 -35.94 53.77
N ALA A 358 13.43 -37.25 54.04
CA ALA A 358 14.08 -38.27 53.21
C ALA A 358 13.61 -38.24 51.75
N LEU A 359 12.29 -38.23 51.52
CA LEU A 359 11.72 -38.10 50.17
C LEU A 359 12.07 -36.77 49.51
N GLN A 360 12.28 -35.70 50.28
CA GLN A 360 12.71 -34.40 49.76
C GLN A 360 14.18 -34.41 49.32
N GLU A 361 15.08 -35.15 49.99
CA GLU A 361 16.46 -35.36 49.53
C GLU A 361 16.56 -36.33 48.35
N GLU A 362 15.76 -37.39 48.31
CA GLU A 362 15.62 -38.25 47.12
C GLU A 362 15.15 -37.44 45.91
N LEU A 363 14.17 -36.55 46.09
CA LEU A 363 13.67 -35.67 45.04
C LEU A 363 14.68 -34.58 44.62
N LYS A 364 15.54 -34.11 45.52
CA LYS A 364 16.68 -33.22 45.18
C LYS A 364 17.75 -33.95 44.37
N THR A 365 18.16 -35.14 44.80
CA THR A 365 19.18 -35.93 44.11
C THR A 365 18.71 -36.41 42.74
N ALA A 366 17.44 -36.82 42.60
CA ALA A 366 16.83 -37.12 41.31
C ALA A 366 16.83 -35.91 40.36
N ARG A 367 16.54 -34.69 40.86
CA ARG A 367 16.63 -33.46 40.05
C ARG A 367 18.05 -33.17 39.57
N LEU A 368 19.07 -33.41 40.39
CA LEU A 368 20.47 -33.28 39.98
C LEU A 368 20.84 -34.31 38.90
N GLN A 369 20.43 -35.56 39.06
CA GLN A 369 20.65 -36.62 38.05
C GLN A 369 19.95 -36.30 36.71
N ILE A 370 18.74 -35.73 36.74
CA ILE A 370 18.02 -35.27 35.54
C ILE A 370 18.79 -34.14 34.84
N ASN A 371 19.37 -33.20 35.58
CA ASN A 371 20.20 -32.14 35.01
C ASN A 371 21.49 -32.67 34.38
N ASP A 372 22.20 -33.59 35.06
CA ASP A 372 23.40 -34.25 34.54
C ASP A 372 23.11 -35.06 33.27
N LEU A 373 21.98 -35.77 33.23
CA LEU A 373 21.53 -36.51 32.05
C LEU A 373 21.10 -35.57 30.93
N SER A 374 20.45 -34.44 31.23
CA SER A 374 20.12 -33.39 30.25
C SER A 374 21.37 -32.81 29.60
N GLY A 375 22.42 -32.52 30.39
CA GLY A 375 23.73 -32.09 29.89
C GLY A 375 24.38 -33.13 28.98
N LYS A 376 24.36 -34.41 29.37
CA LYS A 376 24.87 -35.53 28.54
C LYS A 376 24.08 -35.70 27.24
N VAL A 377 22.75 -35.53 27.28
CA VAL A 377 21.90 -35.55 26.07
C VAL A 377 22.19 -34.37 25.15
N MET A 378 22.41 -33.16 25.69
CA MET A 378 22.85 -32.00 24.91
C MET A 378 24.20 -32.24 24.23
N GLN A 379 25.18 -32.80 24.95
CA GLN A 379 26.48 -33.17 24.40
C GLN A 379 26.34 -34.24 23.29
N LEU A 380 25.61 -35.34 23.54
CA LEU A 380 25.38 -36.38 22.55
C LEU A 380 24.60 -35.89 21.33
N GLN A 381 23.69 -34.92 21.48
CA GLN A 381 23.03 -34.26 20.34
C GLN A 381 23.98 -33.37 19.55
N TYR A 382 24.92 -32.68 20.20
CA TYR A 382 25.98 -31.92 19.51
C TYR A 382 26.93 -32.87 18.76
N GLU A 383 27.43 -33.92 19.42
CA GLU A 383 28.28 -34.94 18.81
C GLU A 383 27.59 -35.65 17.64
N LYS A 384 26.31 -36.02 17.78
CA LYS A 384 25.50 -36.56 16.66
C LYS A 384 25.41 -35.58 15.49
N ARG A 385 25.27 -34.28 15.74
CA ARG A 385 25.21 -33.23 14.71
C ARG A 385 26.56 -33.07 13.98
N VAL A 386 27.66 -33.11 14.73
CA VAL A 386 29.03 -33.07 14.19
C VAL A 386 29.36 -34.35 13.41
N LEU A 387 28.96 -35.53 13.89
CA LEU A 387 29.13 -36.82 13.20
C LEU A 387 28.33 -36.88 11.91
N LEU A 388 27.08 -36.41 11.90
CA LEU A 388 26.28 -36.30 10.66
C LEU A 388 26.92 -35.33 9.66
N SER A 389 27.43 -34.17 10.11
CA SER A 389 28.18 -33.22 9.25
C SER A 389 29.49 -33.82 8.72
N ASN A 390 30.23 -34.57 9.54
CA ASN A 390 31.42 -35.29 9.10
C ASN A 390 31.06 -36.36 8.06
N MET A 391 30.02 -37.15 8.31
CA MET A 391 29.59 -38.22 7.41
C MET A 391 29.07 -37.67 6.07
N GLN A 392 28.32 -36.55 6.07
CA GLN A 392 27.96 -35.82 4.85
C GLN A 392 29.19 -35.31 4.08
N ARG A 393 30.25 -34.87 4.77
CA ARG A 393 31.52 -34.49 4.12
C ARG A 393 32.28 -35.69 3.56
N TYR A 394 32.29 -36.84 4.23
CA TYR A 394 32.87 -38.07 3.70
C TYR A 394 32.07 -38.64 2.51
N ASP A 395 30.74 -38.58 2.56
CA ASP A 395 29.84 -39.01 1.49
C ASP A 395 30.04 -38.14 0.24
N LEU A 396 30.02 -36.81 0.40
CA LEU A 396 30.34 -35.85 -0.67
C LEU A 396 31.76 -36.05 -1.22
N ALA A 397 32.75 -36.30 -0.35
CA ALA A 397 34.12 -36.62 -0.76
C ALA A 397 34.20 -37.95 -1.54
N SER A 398 33.40 -38.96 -1.19
CA SER A 398 33.34 -40.24 -1.93
C SER A 398 32.72 -40.06 -3.32
N HIS A 399 31.66 -39.26 -3.43
CA HIS A 399 31.04 -38.88 -4.70
C HIS A 399 31.98 -38.04 -5.57
N LEU A 400 32.80 -37.18 -4.98
CA LEU A 400 33.85 -36.45 -5.68
C LEU A 400 35.02 -37.37 -6.10
N ALA A 401 35.44 -38.32 -5.26
CA ALA A 401 36.47 -39.30 -5.61
C ALA A 401 36.05 -40.20 -6.78
N LEU A 402 34.77 -40.57 -6.87
CA LEU A 402 34.20 -41.33 -8.00
C LEU A 402 33.99 -40.50 -9.27
N ARG A 403 34.08 -39.16 -9.21
CA ARG A 403 33.90 -38.25 -10.36
C ARG A 403 35.14 -37.43 -10.74
N GLY A 404 36.17 -37.41 -9.90
CA GLY A 404 37.41 -36.65 -10.05
C GLY A 404 38.43 -37.21 -11.06
N GLY A 405 37.95 -37.96 -12.07
CA GLY A 405 38.80 -38.64 -13.06
C GLY A 405 39.25 -37.76 -14.22
N ILE A 406 39.77 -36.54 -13.98
CA ILE A 406 40.48 -35.69 -14.95
C ILE A 406 41.43 -34.72 -14.19
N SER A 407 42.65 -34.56 -14.71
CA SER A 407 43.74 -33.69 -14.22
C SER A 407 43.55 -32.22 -14.69
N PRO A 408 44.33 -31.18 -14.28
CA PRO A 408 45.65 -31.27 -13.61
C PRO A 408 46.08 -30.19 -12.56
N ARG A 409 47.20 -30.52 -11.90
CA ARG A 409 48.34 -29.64 -11.47
C ARG A 409 48.29 -28.69 -10.25
N ASP A 410 49.41 -28.81 -9.52
CA ASP A 410 50.25 -27.78 -8.87
C ASP A 410 49.65 -26.85 -7.78
N SER A 411 49.92 -27.18 -6.50
CA SER A 411 50.96 -26.49 -5.70
C SER A 411 51.07 -27.01 -4.25
N ASP A 412 52.29 -27.28 -3.80
CA ASP A 412 52.62 -27.80 -2.47
C ASP A 412 52.85 -26.73 -1.38
N ALA A 413 52.62 -27.07 -0.11
CA ALA A 413 53.26 -26.46 1.07
C ALA A 413 53.12 -27.36 2.32
N GLU A 414 54.17 -27.47 3.14
CA GLU A 414 54.28 -28.42 4.27
C GLU A 414 54.13 -27.77 5.66
N SER A 415 53.71 -28.57 6.66
CA SER A 415 54.01 -28.53 8.13
C SER A 415 52.93 -29.36 8.83
N ASP A 416 53.12 -30.56 9.37
CA ASP A 416 54.19 -31.17 10.19
C ASP A 416 54.21 -30.72 11.67
N ALA A 417 54.71 -31.62 12.54
CA ALA A 417 54.56 -31.69 14.01
C ALA A 417 53.11 -31.96 14.49
N GLY A 418 52.72 -33.13 15.00
CA GLY A 418 53.46 -34.38 15.26
C GLY A 418 53.47 -34.75 16.76
N GLY A 419 53.28 -36.03 17.12
CA GLY A 419 53.39 -36.46 18.53
C GLY A 419 52.60 -37.71 18.95
N ILE A 420 53.14 -38.90 18.63
CA ILE A 420 53.30 -40.08 19.53
C ILE A 420 52.04 -40.65 20.25
N GLY A 421 51.78 -41.96 20.06
CA GLY A 421 50.78 -42.77 20.81
C GLY A 421 51.33 -43.28 22.17
N PRO A 422 51.19 -44.58 22.56
CA PRO A 422 50.66 -45.75 21.83
C PRO A 422 49.64 -46.63 22.59
N SER A 423 49.20 -47.72 21.95
CA SER A 423 48.70 -49.05 22.45
C SER A 423 47.71 -49.15 23.64
N GLY A 424 46.77 -50.10 23.68
CA GLY A 424 46.35 -51.15 22.73
C GLY A 424 44.80 -51.31 22.75
N ARG A 425 44.17 -52.45 22.46
CA ARG A 425 44.66 -53.86 22.39
C ARG A 425 43.57 -54.73 21.71
N ARG A 426 43.95 -55.48 20.66
CA ARG A 426 43.63 -56.91 20.32
C ARG A 426 42.24 -57.50 20.65
N GLU A 427 41.60 -58.40 19.87
CA GLU A 427 41.87 -59.13 18.59
C GLU A 427 40.55 -59.87 18.18
N SER A 428 40.57 -60.84 17.24
CA SER A 428 39.44 -61.63 16.66
C SER A 428 38.57 -60.85 15.64
N ASP A 429 38.51 -61.17 14.33
CA ASP A 429 38.71 -62.43 13.55
C ASP A 429 37.57 -63.45 13.81
N ASP A 430 36.95 -64.18 12.87
CA ASP A 430 37.14 -64.57 11.44
C ASP A 430 35.72 -64.78 10.80
N ASP A 431 35.41 -64.99 9.50
CA ASP A 431 36.04 -64.95 8.16
C ASP A 431 34.90 -65.14 7.08
N SER A 432 35.23 -65.34 5.79
CA SER A 432 34.53 -66.22 4.81
C SER A 432 33.48 -65.63 3.85
N SER A 433 33.98 -64.81 2.92
CA SER A 433 33.94 -65.05 1.46
C SER A 433 32.62 -65.11 0.63
N SER A 434 32.56 -64.17 -0.34
CA SER A 434 32.40 -64.41 -1.80
C SER A 434 31.05 -64.76 -2.47
N SER A 435 30.88 -64.16 -3.67
CA SER A 435 29.92 -64.43 -4.78
C SER A 435 28.63 -63.57 -4.77
N ARG A 436 28.37 -62.62 -5.70
CA ARG A 436 28.48 -62.51 -7.19
C ARG A 436 27.11 -62.77 -7.86
N LEU A 437 26.78 -61.91 -8.84
CA LEU A 437 25.68 -61.92 -9.84
C LEU A 437 24.53 -60.92 -9.59
N GLN A 438 23.76 -60.67 -10.65
CA GLN A 438 22.99 -59.46 -10.94
C GLN A 438 21.48 -59.79 -11.24
N PRO A 439 20.60 -58.87 -11.70
CA PRO A 439 19.17 -58.89 -11.35
C PRO A 439 18.25 -59.49 -12.45
N PRO A 440 16.93 -59.50 -12.21
CA PRO A 440 15.91 -59.54 -13.26
C PRO A 440 15.09 -58.23 -13.38
N HIS A 441 14.63 -57.94 -14.60
CA HIS A 441 13.68 -56.86 -14.98
C HIS A 441 12.26 -57.41 -15.25
N ARG A 442 11.33 -56.49 -15.61
CA ARG A 442 10.16 -56.61 -16.55
C ARG A 442 8.76 -56.65 -15.91
N LYS A 443 7.69 -56.16 -16.56
CA LYS A 443 7.42 -55.17 -17.65
C LYS A 443 5.88 -55.09 -17.85
N ARG A 444 5.31 -53.98 -18.34
CA ARG A 444 4.18 -54.01 -19.30
C ARG A 444 3.85 -52.66 -19.97
N GLU A 445 3.53 -52.68 -21.26
CA GLU A 445 2.73 -51.66 -21.98
C GLU A 445 1.21 -51.99 -21.85
N GLY A 446 0.22 -51.14 -22.16
CA GLY A 446 0.10 -49.76 -22.73
C GLY A 446 -1.37 -49.30 -22.59
N PRO A 447 -1.99 -48.41 -23.42
CA PRO A 447 -1.55 -47.78 -24.69
C PRO A 447 -1.74 -46.23 -24.70
N VAL A 448 -2.09 -45.62 -25.86
CA VAL A 448 -2.01 -44.17 -26.18
C VAL A 448 -3.37 -43.55 -26.61
N GLY A 449 -3.58 -42.27 -26.27
CA GLY A 449 -4.61 -41.29 -26.74
C GLY A 449 -4.32 -39.95 -26.03
N GLY A 450 -4.44 -38.73 -26.59
CA GLY A 450 -5.62 -38.09 -27.20
C GLY A 450 -6.34 -37.23 -26.14
N GLU A 451 -6.71 -35.96 -26.30
CA GLU A 451 -6.62 -35.02 -27.44
C GLU A 451 -6.92 -33.54 -27.03
N SER A 452 -6.40 -32.56 -27.80
CA SER A 452 -6.83 -31.15 -28.00
C SER A 452 -7.05 -30.12 -26.85
N ASP A 453 -6.58 -28.88 -27.10
CA ASP A 453 -6.98 -27.62 -26.43
C ASP A 453 -8.40 -27.14 -26.82
N SER A 454 -8.96 -26.18 -26.05
CA SER A 454 -9.85 -25.11 -26.55
C SER A 454 -10.07 -23.98 -25.51
N ASP A 455 -10.41 -22.79 -26.00
CA ASP A 455 -10.33 -21.51 -25.29
C ASP A 455 -11.60 -21.00 -24.55
N GLU A 456 -11.32 -20.05 -23.66
CA GLU A 456 -12.07 -18.80 -23.36
C GLU A 456 -13.49 -18.70 -22.74
N VAL A 457 -13.56 -17.70 -21.85
CA VAL A 457 -14.69 -16.79 -21.54
C VAL A 457 -16.02 -17.38 -21.05
N ARG A 458 -16.29 -17.09 -19.76
CA ARG A 458 -17.56 -16.45 -19.38
C ARG A 458 -17.39 -15.44 -18.25
N ASN A 459 -17.55 -14.15 -18.57
CA ASN A 459 -17.58 -13.06 -17.60
C ASN A 459 -18.81 -13.15 -16.70
N GLN A 460 -18.70 -12.72 -15.43
CA GLN A 460 -19.78 -11.95 -14.80
C GLN A 460 -19.27 -11.07 -13.64
N THR A 461 -19.36 -9.76 -13.82
CA THR A 461 -18.97 -8.73 -12.83
C THR A 461 -19.92 -8.70 -11.64
N ARG A 462 -19.42 -8.54 -10.40
CA ARG A 462 -20.21 -7.98 -9.30
C ARG A 462 -19.34 -7.27 -8.24
N CYS A 463 -19.34 -5.95 -8.27
CA CYS A 463 -18.83 -5.11 -7.20
C CYS A 463 -19.81 -5.13 -6.01
N LEU A 464 -19.32 -5.16 -4.76
CA LEU A 464 -20.01 -4.60 -3.59
C LEU A 464 -18.99 -4.16 -2.53
N THR A 465 -19.32 -3.07 -1.84
CA THR A 465 -18.52 -2.43 -0.78
C THR A 465 -18.76 -3.06 0.60
N PRO A 466 -17.73 -3.12 1.49
CA PRO A 466 -17.90 -3.53 2.88
C PRO A 466 -18.22 -2.34 3.80
N THR A 467 -19.50 -2.03 3.99
CA THR A 467 -19.97 -1.20 5.12
C THR A 467 -20.29 -2.05 6.36
N ARG A 468 -20.11 -1.47 7.56
CA ARG A 468 -20.51 -1.99 8.90
C ARG A 468 -21.74 -2.92 8.87
N GLY A 469 -21.79 -4.04 9.60
CA GLY A 469 -20.91 -4.60 10.65
C GLY A 469 -21.76 -5.09 11.84
N LEU A 470 -21.21 -5.83 12.82
CA LEU A 470 -21.71 -5.89 14.22
C LEU A 470 -20.77 -6.70 15.15
N TYR A 471 -20.54 -6.15 16.35
CA TYR A 471 -20.14 -6.75 17.63
C TYR A 471 -19.19 -7.97 17.73
N THR A 472 -18.04 -7.77 18.39
CA THR A 472 -17.28 -8.82 19.10
C THR A 472 -16.68 -8.23 20.39
N PRO A 473 -16.90 -8.81 21.58
CA PRO A 473 -16.39 -8.26 22.85
C PRO A 473 -14.89 -8.55 23.09
N PRO A 474 -14.20 -7.76 23.95
CA PRO A 474 -12.76 -7.89 24.18
C PRO A 474 -12.38 -9.12 25.05
N PRO A 475 -11.39 -9.93 24.67
CA PRO A 475 -11.05 -11.18 25.36
C PRO A 475 -10.02 -11.01 26.51
N GLU A 476 -10.25 -10.05 27.41
CA GLU A 476 -9.45 -9.97 28.65
C GLU A 476 -9.88 -11.03 29.68
N THR A 477 -9.32 -12.25 29.55
CA THR A 477 -9.01 -13.19 30.65
C THR A 477 -8.46 -14.53 30.14
N ALA A 478 -8.82 -14.97 28.94
CA ALA A 478 -8.53 -16.34 28.44
C ALA A 478 -7.17 -16.52 27.72
N ALA A 479 -6.48 -15.43 27.35
CA ALA A 479 -5.38 -15.47 26.37
C ALA A 479 -4.00 -15.95 26.88
N ARG A 480 -3.88 -16.45 28.12
CA ARG A 480 -2.56 -16.56 28.82
C ARG A 480 -1.65 -17.74 28.47
N PHE A 481 -2.07 -18.76 27.71
CA PHE A 481 -1.23 -19.96 27.54
C PHE A 481 -0.97 -20.52 26.12
N LEU A 482 -1.77 -20.24 25.07
CA LEU A 482 -1.52 -20.83 23.73
C LEU A 482 -1.73 -19.97 22.46
N PRO A 483 -2.43 -18.81 22.40
CA PRO A 483 -2.76 -18.21 21.11
C PRO A 483 -1.60 -17.46 20.44
N ARG A 484 -0.67 -16.89 21.22
CA ARG A 484 0.34 -15.93 20.71
C ARG A 484 1.24 -16.54 19.63
N ASN A 485 1.73 -17.77 19.85
CA ASN A 485 2.64 -18.45 18.93
C ASN A 485 1.98 -18.73 17.55
N LEU A 486 0.65 -18.84 17.47
CA LEU A 486 -0.06 -19.01 16.20
C LEU A 486 -0.21 -17.69 15.45
N GLN A 487 -0.49 -16.59 16.16
CA GLN A 487 -0.56 -15.26 15.58
C GLN A 487 0.82 -14.79 15.09
N ASP A 488 1.86 -14.99 15.90
CA ASP A 488 3.25 -14.69 15.53
C ASP A 488 3.70 -15.57 14.33
N ARG A 489 3.28 -16.85 14.27
CA ARG A 489 3.53 -17.72 13.11
C ARG A 489 2.82 -17.23 11.84
N GLN A 490 1.57 -16.76 11.93
CA GLN A 490 0.85 -16.21 10.79
C GLN A 490 1.51 -14.91 10.29
N GLN A 491 1.89 -14.01 11.20
CA GLN A 491 2.63 -12.78 10.85
C GLN A 491 3.93 -13.10 10.10
N MET A 492 4.69 -14.13 10.52
CA MET A 492 5.91 -14.55 9.82
C MET A 492 5.63 -15.12 8.41
N ILE A 493 4.48 -15.76 8.19
CA ILE A 493 4.03 -16.20 6.86
C ILE A 493 3.65 -14.98 6.00
N ASP A 494 2.85 -14.06 6.54
CA ASP A 494 2.38 -12.86 5.83
C ASP A 494 3.56 -11.95 5.42
N ILE A 495 4.52 -11.73 6.34
CA ILE A 495 5.78 -11.01 6.09
C ILE A 495 6.57 -11.69 4.96
N ARG A 496 6.64 -13.02 4.94
CA ARG A 496 7.36 -13.76 3.88
C ARG A 496 6.66 -13.63 2.51
N VAL A 497 5.32 -13.71 2.48
CA VAL A 497 4.53 -13.55 1.24
C VAL A 497 4.67 -12.14 0.66
N GLU A 498 4.58 -11.11 1.50
CA GLU A 498 4.73 -9.72 1.06
C GLU A 498 6.19 -9.40 0.68
N ALA A 499 7.18 -9.97 1.36
CA ALA A 499 8.59 -9.87 0.96
C ALA A 499 8.85 -10.52 -0.42
N GLU A 500 8.27 -11.69 -0.71
CA GLU A 500 8.35 -12.29 -2.05
C GLU A 500 7.64 -11.43 -3.11
N ARG A 501 6.48 -10.84 -2.79
CA ARG A 501 5.73 -9.94 -3.67
C ARG A 501 6.50 -8.65 -4.00
N LEU A 502 7.11 -8.03 -2.98
CA LEU A 502 8.03 -6.92 -3.14
C LEU A 502 9.22 -7.33 -4.02
N GLY A 503 9.78 -8.53 -3.78
CA GLY A 503 10.82 -9.13 -4.64
C GLY A 503 10.41 -9.17 -6.11
N ARG A 504 9.25 -9.77 -6.45
CA ARG A 504 8.73 -9.84 -7.82
C ARG A 504 8.52 -8.47 -8.47
N THR A 505 8.19 -7.46 -7.68
CA THR A 505 8.06 -6.07 -8.14
C THR A 505 9.42 -5.46 -8.47
N ILE A 506 10.44 -5.72 -7.65
CA ILE A 506 11.82 -5.25 -7.89
C ILE A 506 12.46 -5.96 -9.10
N ASP A 507 12.18 -7.24 -9.36
CA ASP A 507 12.67 -7.92 -10.57
C ASP A 507 12.16 -7.22 -11.85
N ARG A 508 10.88 -6.85 -11.89
CA ARG A 508 10.29 -6.09 -13.00
C ARG A 508 10.97 -4.74 -13.14
N LEU A 509 11.07 -3.97 -12.06
CA LEU A 509 11.72 -2.66 -12.06
C LEU A 509 13.21 -2.72 -12.51
N ILE A 510 13.94 -3.79 -12.15
CA ILE A 510 15.30 -4.06 -12.63
C ILE A 510 15.31 -4.38 -14.13
N ALA A 511 14.35 -5.17 -14.61
CA ALA A 511 14.22 -5.53 -16.02
C ALA A 511 13.84 -4.32 -16.88
N ASP A 512 12.79 -3.58 -16.51
CA ASP A 512 12.32 -2.38 -17.19
C ASP A 512 13.45 -1.33 -17.28
N THR A 513 14.16 -1.09 -16.18
CA THR A 513 15.33 -0.21 -16.15
C THR A 513 16.49 -0.75 -17.00
N ALA A 514 16.69 -2.06 -17.09
CA ALA A 514 17.70 -2.66 -17.96
C ALA A 514 17.32 -2.54 -19.45
N THR A 515 16.03 -2.61 -19.80
CA THR A 515 15.51 -2.32 -21.13
C THR A 515 15.77 -0.86 -21.52
N ILE A 516 15.42 0.10 -20.64
CA ILE A 516 15.70 1.54 -20.87
C ILE A 516 17.20 1.79 -21.07
N ILE A 517 18.06 1.17 -20.26
CA ILE A 517 19.54 1.24 -20.40
C ILE A 517 20.00 0.68 -21.75
N ALA A 518 19.37 -0.39 -22.26
CA ALA A 518 19.70 -1.00 -23.54
C ALA A 518 19.17 -0.17 -24.74
N GLU A 519 17.94 0.33 -24.67
CA GLU A 519 17.36 1.22 -25.68
C GLU A 519 18.17 2.51 -25.82
N ALA A 520 18.56 3.13 -24.70
CA ALA A 520 19.43 4.31 -24.72
C ALA A 520 20.82 4.02 -25.30
N ARG A 521 21.39 2.82 -25.11
CA ARG A 521 22.63 2.40 -25.81
C ARG A 521 22.43 2.31 -27.32
N VAL A 522 21.32 1.71 -27.77
CA VAL A 522 20.99 1.63 -29.21
C VAL A 522 20.75 3.02 -29.79
N TYR A 523 20.13 3.93 -29.05
CA TYR A 523 19.90 5.31 -29.49
C TYR A 523 21.21 6.08 -29.69
N VAL A 524 22.16 5.97 -28.74
CA VAL A 524 23.51 6.54 -28.88
C VAL A 524 24.23 5.97 -30.10
N SER A 525 24.31 4.65 -30.23
CA SER A 525 24.99 4.00 -31.37
C SER A 525 24.33 4.24 -32.74
N ASN A 526 23.06 4.66 -32.78
CA ASN A 526 22.39 5.09 -34.00
C ASN A 526 22.60 6.59 -34.30
N SER A 527 22.83 7.41 -33.27
CA SER A 527 23.08 8.85 -33.41
C SER A 527 24.41 9.15 -34.11
N ASP A 528 25.41 8.28 -33.94
CA ASP A 528 26.73 8.36 -34.58
C ASP A 528 26.68 8.41 -36.13
N LEU A 529 25.56 7.99 -36.74
CA LEU A 529 25.37 7.97 -38.20
C LEU A 529 24.77 9.28 -38.78
N TYR A 530 24.25 10.17 -37.94
CA TYR A 530 23.63 11.45 -38.35
C TYR A 530 24.06 12.60 -37.41
N GLY A 531 25.38 12.81 -37.31
CA GLY A 531 25.94 13.76 -36.34
C GLY A 531 25.72 15.25 -36.64
N ARG A 532 26.13 16.06 -35.65
CA ARG A 532 26.30 17.54 -35.63
C ARG A 532 25.11 18.36 -35.08
N GLY A 533 25.08 18.53 -33.76
CA GLY A 533 24.19 19.49 -33.09
C GLY A 533 24.50 19.82 -31.62
N GLU A 534 24.69 18.81 -30.75
CA GLU A 534 24.32 18.92 -29.33
C GLU A 534 25.38 18.39 -28.34
N GLU A 535 26.62 18.89 -28.38
CA GLU A 535 27.70 18.48 -27.45
C GLU A 535 27.35 18.72 -25.96
N GLU A 536 26.52 19.73 -25.65
CA GLU A 536 26.05 19.99 -24.28
C GLU A 536 25.00 18.98 -23.79
N GLU A 537 24.11 18.51 -24.68
CA GLU A 537 23.05 17.57 -24.31
C GLU A 537 23.54 16.12 -24.27
N GLU A 538 24.54 15.76 -25.10
CA GLU A 538 25.25 14.49 -25.01
C GLU A 538 25.87 14.31 -23.61
N GLY A 539 26.52 15.35 -23.09
CA GLY A 539 27.01 15.37 -21.70
C GLY A 539 25.91 15.22 -20.64
N GLY A 540 24.67 15.62 -20.95
CA GLY A 540 23.48 15.35 -20.13
C GLY A 540 23.08 13.87 -20.16
N ARG A 541 22.82 13.36 -21.37
CA ARG A 541 22.41 11.97 -21.63
C ARG A 541 23.39 10.94 -21.04
N ILE A 542 24.69 11.23 -21.07
CA ILE A 542 25.72 10.38 -20.43
C ILE A 542 25.58 10.33 -18.90
N ARG A 543 25.32 11.48 -18.24
CA ARG A 543 25.10 11.54 -16.78
C ARG A 543 23.83 10.79 -16.36
N GLU A 544 22.79 10.86 -17.18
CA GLU A 544 21.53 10.12 -16.97
C GLU A 544 21.73 8.62 -17.15
N HIS A 545 22.50 8.19 -18.16
CA HIS A 545 22.84 6.77 -18.36
C HIS A 545 23.63 6.20 -17.19
N GLU A 546 24.61 6.96 -16.68
CA GLU A 546 25.37 6.57 -15.49
C GLU A 546 24.49 6.51 -14.22
N LEU A 547 23.57 7.47 -14.06
CA LEU A 547 22.59 7.49 -12.97
C LEU A 547 21.67 6.25 -13.03
N LEU A 548 21.13 5.91 -14.20
CA LEU A 548 20.34 4.71 -14.41
C LEU A 548 21.14 3.44 -14.09
N TYR A 549 22.42 3.37 -14.46
CA TYR A 549 23.29 2.26 -14.06
C TYR A 549 23.48 2.15 -12.55
N ARG A 550 23.71 3.27 -11.86
CA ARG A 550 23.84 3.31 -10.39
C ARG A 550 22.54 2.87 -9.71
N ILE A 551 21.38 3.33 -10.19
CA ILE A 551 20.05 2.93 -9.71
C ILE A 551 19.82 1.43 -9.96
N ASN A 552 20.11 0.92 -11.17
CA ASN A 552 19.97 -0.50 -11.50
C ASN A 552 20.88 -1.40 -10.63
N ALA A 553 22.10 -0.95 -10.31
CA ALA A 553 23.00 -1.62 -9.38
C ALA A 553 22.48 -1.60 -7.94
N GLN A 554 21.94 -0.47 -7.45
CA GLN A 554 21.31 -0.37 -6.13
C GLN A 554 20.08 -1.27 -6.00
N MET A 555 19.22 -1.32 -7.01
CA MET A 555 18.05 -2.23 -7.01
C MET A 555 18.47 -3.70 -7.01
N LYS A 556 19.53 -4.07 -7.75
CA LYS A 556 20.12 -5.42 -7.73
C LYS A 556 20.73 -5.77 -6.36
N ALA A 557 21.39 -4.82 -5.70
CA ALA A 557 21.88 -5.00 -4.33
C ALA A 557 20.72 -5.20 -3.33
N PHE A 558 19.72 -4.32 -3.37
CA PHE A 558 18.53 -4.42 -2.53
C PHE A 558 17.75 -5.73 -2.77
N ARG A 559 17.61 -6.19 -4.02
CA ARG A 559 17.03 -7.51 -4.32
C ARG A 559 17.85 -8.65 -3.73
N LYS A 560 19.18 -8.58 -3.73
CA LYS A 560 20.04 -9.60 -3.10
C LYS A 560 19.89 -9.58 -1.57
N GLU A 561 19.76 -8.41 -0.96
CA GLU A 561 19.53 -8.26 0.48
C GLU A 561 18.13 -8.75 0.89
N LEU A 562 17.10 -8.45 0.11
CA LEU A 562 15.73 -8.91 0.28
C LEU A 562 15.61 -10.43 0.09
N GLN A 563 16.28 -11.01 -0.91
CA GLN A 563 16.36 -12.46 -1.05
C GLN A 563 17.03 -13.08 0.17
N GLY A 564 18.19 -12.55 0.60
CA GLY A 564 18.86 -13.01 1.82
C GLY A 564 18.01 -12.81 3.09
N PHE A 565 17.09 -11.84 3.12
CA PHE A 565 16.10 -11.71 4.20
C PHE A 565 15.04 -12.82 4.13
N ILE A 566 14.46 -13.09 2.96
CA ILE A 566 13.52 -14.20 2.74
C ILE A 566 14.16 -15.55 3.08
N ASP A 567 15.43 -15.75 2.74
CA ASP A 567 16.20 -16.97 3.04
C ASP A 567 16.53 -17.12 4.54
N ARG A 568 16.55 -16.00 5.29
CA ARG A 568 16.72 -15.96 6.76
C ARG A 568 15.38 -15.98 7.52
N LEU A 569 14.24 -15.83 6.86
CA LEU A 569 12.92 -15.98 7.48
C LEU A 569 12.64 -17.48 7.68
N GLU A 570 13.08 -18.02 8.81
CA GLU A 570 12.67 -19.34 9.29
C GLU A 570 11.16 -19.35 9.60
N VAL A 571 10.34 -19.54 8.58
CA VAL A 571 8.96 -19.97 8.75
C VAL A 571 9.01 -21.43 9.23
N PRO A 572 8.44 -21.76 10.41
CA PRO A 572 8.33 -23.14 10.82
C PRO A 572 7.57 -23.92 9.74
N LYS A 573 8.17 -25.00 9.24
CA LYS A 573 7.53 -25.84 8.23
C LYS A 573 6.13 -26.25 8.71
N PRO A 574 5.13 -26.42 7.81
CA PRO A 574 4.08 -27.36 8.14
C PRO A 574 4.76 -28.69 8.46
N GLU A 575 4.59 -29.19 9.67
CA GLU A 575 4.80 -30.62 9.90
C GLU A 575 3.70 -31.30 9.09
N ASP A 576 4.08 -32.21 8.20
CA ASP A 576 3.12 -33.00 7.45
C ASP A 576 2.25 -33.73 8.46
N ARG A 577 0.97 -33.33 8.55
CA ARG A 577 0.00 -34.02 9.40
C ARG A 577 -0.23 -35.40 8.81
N GLU A 578 0.37 -36.40 9.44
CA GLU A 578 -0.06 -37.79 9.27
C GLU A 578 -1.58 -37.83 9.52
N GLU A 579 -2.33 -38.37 8.56
CA GLU A 579 -3.79 -38.42 8.62
C GLU A 579 -4.24 -39.50 9.61
N GLU A 580 -4.16 -39.22 10.91
CA GLU A 580 -4.89 -40.01 11.91
C GLU A 580 -6.40 -39.92 11.61
N PRO A 581 -7.07 -41.07 11.36
CA PRO A 581 -8.46 -41.06 10.91
C PRO A 581 -9.40 -40.58 12.02
N LEU A 582 -10.14 -39.50 11.75
CA LEU A 582 -11.06 -38.91 12.71
C LEU A 582 -12.12 -39.90 13.19
N SER A 583 -12.33 -39.92 14.50
CA SER A 583 -13.22 -40.84 15.21
C SER A 583 -14.63 -40.95 14.62
N VAL A 584 -15.11 -42.19 14.50
CA VAL A 584 -16.41 -42.61 13.95
C VAL A 584 -17.62 -41.86 14.56
N SER A 585 -17.47 -41.26 15.74
CA SER A 585 -18.54 -40.56 16.47
C SER A 585 -19.21 -39.42 15.67
N VAL A 586 -18.49 -38.73 14.78
CA VAL A 586 -19.04 -37.59 14.02
C VAL A 586 -20.07 -38.05 12.98
N CYS A 587 -19.80 -39.16 12.28
CA CYS A 587 -20.72 -39.70 11.27
C CYS A 587 -22.06 -40.14 11.85
N VAL A 588 -22.09 -40.63 13.10
CA VAL A 588 -23.33 -41.07 13.76
C VAL A 588 -24.29 -39.89 13.96
N CYS A 589 -23.79 -38.71 14.34
CA CYS A 589 -24.63 -37.52 14.53
C CYS A 589 -25.25 -37.02 13.22
N ALA A 590 -24.49 -37.08 12.12
CA ALA A 590 -24.99 -36.68 10.79
C ALA A 590 -26.13 -37.59 10.30
N CYS A 591 -25.99 -38.92 10.46
CA CYS A 591 -27.02 -39.87 10.05
C CYS A 591 -28.32 -39.78 10.86
N VAL A 592 -28.26 -39.38 12.13
CA VAL A 592 -29.48 -39.21 12.95
C VAL A 592 -30.30 -38.00 12.48
N PHE A 593 -29.68 -36.89 12.10
CA PHE A 593 -30.40 -35.68 11.67
C PHE A 593 -31.15 -35.87 10.33
N VAL A 594 -30.63 -36.70 9.42
CA VAL A 594 -31.25 -36.96 8.11
C VAL A 594 -32.48 -37.88 8.20
N CYS A 595 -32.69 -38.57 9.34
CA CYS A 595 -33.81 -39.48 9.55
C CYS A 595 -34.98 -38.88 10.35
N VAL A 596 -34.94 -37.57 10.68
CA VAL A 596 -35.96 -36.87 11.47
C VAL A 596 -36.43 -35.58 10.77
N SER A 597 -36.56 -35.64 9.45
CA SER A 597 -37.16 -34.62 8.57
C SER A 597 -37.75 -35.29 7.33
#